data_AF-V4L242-F1
#
_entry.id   AF-V4L242-F1
#
_cell.length_a   1.000
_cell.length_b   1.000
_cell.length_c   1.000
_cell.angle_alpha   90.00
_cell.angle_beta   90.00
_cell.angle_gamma   90.00
#
_symmetry.space_group_name_H-M   'P 1'
#
loop_
_entity.id
_entity.type
_entity.pdbx_description
1 polymer ?
#
loop_
_entity_poly.entity_id
_entity_poly.type
_entity_poly.pdbx_seq_one_letter_code
_entity_poly.pdbx_strand_id
1 'polypeptide(L)'
;MIGRIKARLVVLNIVIVAMIVTGSEFFATCDVEIDRLLKTLKKPPLKSIKSGDGYTIDCVHIKNHPIYDHPLFKNHTIQVHEAFLVIFLSYTKIN
;
A
#
# COMPACT_ATOMS: atom_id res chain seq x y z
N MET A 1 -30.17 -44.51 6.32
CA MET A 1 -30.34 -43.10 5.89
C MET A 1 -29.39 -42.14 6.64
N ILE A 2 -29.33 -42.22 7.98
CA ILE A 2 -28.50 -41.37 8.87
C ILE A 2 -26.98 -41.43 8.61
N GLY A 3 -26.40 -42.60 8.32
CA GLY A 3 -24.96 -42.72 8.04
C GLY A 3 -24.49 -41.96 6.78
N ARG A 4 -25.34 -41.92 5.74
CA ARG A 4 -25.05 -41.16 4.51
C ARG A 4 -25.12 -39.64 4.74
N ILE A 5 -25.97 -39.18 5.66
CA ILE A 5 -26.08 -37.76 6.04
C ILE A 5 -24.83 -37.34 6.82
N LYS A 6 -24.38 -38.17 7.78
CA LYS A 6 -23.15 -37.90 8.54
C LYS A 6 -21.91 -37.86 7.65
N ALA A 7 -21.79 -38.77 6.69
CA ALA A 7 -20.67 -38.77 5.73
C ALA A 7 -20.63 -37.48 4.90
N ARG A 8 -21.78 -37.00 4.41
CA ARG A 8 -21.87 -35.73 3.67
C ARG A 8 -21.48 -34.53 4.52
N LEU A 9 -21.90 -34.51 5.78
CA LEU A 9 -21.55 -33.45 6.73
C LEU A 9 -20.04 -33.43 7.00
N VAL A 10 -19.42 -34.60 7.16
CA VAL A 10 -17.96 -34.72 7.37
C VAL A 10 -17.20 -34.21 6.15
N VAL A 11 -17.59 -34.61 4.94
CA VAL A 11 -16.96 -34.14 3.70
C VAL A 11 -17.10 -32.63 3.55
N LEU A 12 -18.28 -32.07 3.83
CA LEU A 12 -18.49 -30.62 3.77
C LEU A 12 -17.57 -29.85 4.74
N ASN A 13 -17.42 -30.35 5.98
CA ASN A 13 -16.51 -29.73 6.95
C ASN A 13 -15.05 -29.82 6.50
N ILE A 14 -14.62 -30.94 5.94
CA ILE A 14 -13.27 -31.10 5.39
C ILE A 14 -13.00 -30.09 4.27
N VAL A 15 -13.97 -29.88 3.36
CA VAL A 15 -13.84 -28.91 2.27
C VAL A 15 -13.75 -27.48 2.79
N ILE A 16 -14.58 -27.11 3.78
CA ILE A 16 -14.53 -25.78 4.39
C ILE A 16 -13.17 -25.53 5.04
N VAL A 17 -12.64 -26.49 5.80
CA VAL A 17 -11.32 -26.38 6.43
C VAL A 17 -10.23 -26.24 5.38
N ALA A 18 -10.27 -27.03 4.30
CA ALA A 18 -9.29 -26.94 3.21
C ALA A 18 -9.30 -25.54 2.54
N MET A 19 -10.49 -24.97 2.31
CA MET A 19 -10.63 -23.62 1.75
C MET A 19 -10.07 -22.54 2.69
N ILE A 20 -10.32 -22.66 3.99
CA ILE A 20 -9.79 -21.70 4.98
C ILE A 20 -8.27 -21.75 5.03
N VAL A 21 -7.68 -22.95 5.09
CA VAL A 21 -6.22 -23.13 5.14
C VAL A 21 -5.57 -22.53 3.89
N THR A 22 -6.03 -22.94 2.71
CA THR A 22 -5.50 -22.46 1.42
C THR A 22 -5.66 -20.94 1.28
N GLY A 23 -6.82 -20.40 1.69
CA GLY A 23 -7.06 -18.96 1.66
C GLY A 23 -6.13 -18.19 2.59
N SER A 24 -5.91 -18.68 3.81
CA SER A 24 -5.04 -18.01 4.80
C SER A 24 -3.58 -17.94 4.36
N GLU A 25 -3.07 -19.00 3.74
CA GLU A 25 -1.71 -19.01 3.16
C GLU A 25 -1.60 -17.99 2.02
N PHE A 26 -2.62 -17.92 1.16
CA PHE A 26 -2.67 -16.93 0.09
C PHE A 26 -2.66 -15.49 0.62
N PHE A 27 -3.53 -15.15 1.57
CA PHE A 27 -3.57 -13.81 2.19
C PHE A 27 -2.23 -13.44 2.82
N ALA A 28 -1.59 -14.37 3.56
CA ALA A 28 -0.29 -14.12 4.17
C ALA A 28 0.79 -13.81 3.13
N THR A 29 0.80 -14.50 1.99
CA THR A 29 1.77 -14.21 0.92
C THR A 29 1.50 -12.86 0.24
N CYS A 30 0.24 -12.47 0.06
CA CYS A 30 -0.13 -11.16 -0.48
C CYS A 30 0.32 -10.01 0.43
N ASP A 31 0.12 -10.13 1.74
CA ASP A 31 0.52 -9.10 2.70
C ASP A 31 2.03 -8.87 2.66
N VAL A 32 2.83 -9.94 2.58
CA VAL A 32 4.30 -9.85 2.47
C VAL A 32 4.73 -9.14 1.18
N GLU A 33 4.07 -9.42 0.06
CA GLU A 33 4.41 -8.78 -1.22
C GLU A 33 4.01 -7.31 -1.25
N ILE A 34 2.83 -6.97 -0.69
CA ILE A 34 2.39 -5.59 -0.51
C ILE A 34 3.38 -4.83 0.38
N ASP A 35 3.83 -5.41 1.48
CA ASP A 35 4.81 -4.78 2.37
C ASP A 35 6.16 -4.52 1.69
N ARG A 36 6.62 -5.44 0.83
CA ARG A 36 7.84 -5.27 0.03
C ARG A 36 7.69 -4.14 -0.99
N LEU A 37 6.55 -4.08 -1.68
CA LEU A 37 6.23 -3.00 -2.62
C LEU A 37 6.16 -1.66 -1.89
N LEU A 38 5.47 -1.60 -0.75
CA LEU A 38 5.38 -0.39 0.07
C LEU A 38 6.74 0.08 0.58
N LYS A 39 7.64 -0.83 0.99
CA LYS A 39 9.02 -0.48 1.36
C LYS A 39 9.81 0.09 0.19
N THR A 40 9.60 -0.43 -1.02
CA THR A 40 10.29 0.04 -2.22
C THR A 40 9.79 1.43 -2.66
N LEU A 41 8.49 1.70 -2.50
CA LEU A 41 7.87 2.98 -2.82
C LEU A 41 8.16 4.06 -1.76
N LYS A 42 8.26 3.67 -0.48
CA LYS A 42 8.59 4.58 0.63
C LYS A 42 10.05 5.00 0.58
N LYS A 43 10.31 6.16 -0.02
CA LYS A 43 11.63 6.81 0.02
C LYS A 43 11.80 7.62 1.31
N PRO A 44 13.02 7.72 1.87
CA PRO A 44 13.25 8.50 3.08
C PRO A 44 12.97 9.99 2.81
N PRO A 45 12.35 10.71 3.76
CA PRO A 45 12.11 12.14 3.63
C PRO A 45 13.41 12.93 3.75
N LEU A 46 13.52 14.01 2.98
CA LEU A 46 14.59 14.99 3.09
C LEU A 46 14.43 15.84 4.35
N LYS A 47 13.19 16.14 4.70
CA LYS A 47 12.82 16.95 5.86
C LYS A 47 11.41 16.58 6.31
N SER A 48 11.21 16.46 7.60
CA SER A 48 9.88 16.31 8.21
C SER A 48 9.51 17.61 8.90
N ILE A 49 8.33 18.14 8.57
CA ILE A 49 7.79 19.36 9.15
C ILE A 49 6.62 18.95 10.03
N LYS A 50 6.66 19.31 11.31
CA LYS A 50 5.53 19.11 12.22
C LYS A 50 4.70 20.39 12.26
N SER A 51 3.43 20.26 11.96
CA SER A 51 2.46 21.32 12.17
C SER A 51 2.05 21.36 13.64
N GLY A 52 1.58 22.52 14.11
CA GLY A 52 1.20 22.74 15.52
C GLY A 52 0.02 21.86 15.99
N ASP A 53 -0.75 21.33 15.04
CA ASP A 53 -1.85 20.37 15.23
C ASP A 53 -1.38 18.90 15.29
N GLY A 54 -0.07 18.64 15.16
CA GLY A 54 0.52 17.31 15.27
C GLY A 54 0.65 16.55 13.94
N TYR A 55 0.22 17.12 12.80
CA TYR A 55 0.48 16.49 11.50
C TYR A 55 1.95 16.61 11.13
N THR A 56 2.54 15.50 10.65
CA THR A 56 3.91 15.49 10.13
C THR A 56 3.87 15.40 8.61
N ILE A 57 4.46 16.38 7.95
CA ILE A 57 4.60 16.48 6.50
C ILE A 57 6.02 16.07 6.13
N ASP A 58 6.15 15.03 5.33
CA ASP A 58 7.43 14.48 4.88
C ASP A 58 7.76 15.01 3.48
N CYS A 59 8.78 15.88 3.39
CA CYS A 59 9.26 16.41 2.12
C CYS A 59 10.10 15.37 1.38
N VAL A 60 9.74 15.10 0.12
CA VAL A 60 10.49 14.20 -0.78
C VAL A 60 10.92 14.93 -2.04
N HIS A 61 12.01 14.47 -2.68
CA HIS A 61 12.49 15.10 -3.91
C HIS A 61 11.46 14.93 -5.05
N ILE A 62 11.15 16.00 -5.79
CA ILE A 62 10.09 15.98 -6.82
C ILE A 62 10.33 14.92 -7.90
N LYS A 63 11.58 14.78 -8.37
CA LYS A 63 11.99 13.73 -9.33
C LYS A 63 11.75 12.30 -8.84
N ASN A 64 11.57 12.11 -7.52
CA ASN A 64 11.31 10.80 -6.94
C ASN A 64 9.84 10.40 -7.00
N HIS A 65 8.95 11.30 -7.42
CA HIS A 65 7.51 11.05 -7.54
C HIS A 65 7.24 10.08 -8.71
N PRO A 66 6.42 9.03 -8.50
CA PRO A 66 6.12 8.02 -9.53
C PRO A 66 5.55 8.56 -10.85
N ILE A 67 5.03 9.79 -10.88
CA ILE A 67 4.49 10.39 -12.11
C ILE A 67 5.59 10.63 -13.15
N TYR A 68 6.84 10.81 -12.71
CA TYR A 68 7.97 11.02 -13.62
C TYR A 68 8.40 9.75 -14.36
N ASP A 69 7.92 8.57 -13.94
CA ASP A 69 8.12 7.33 -14.69
C ASP A 69 7.25 7.30 -15.96
N HIS A 70 6.19 8.11 -16.00
CA HIS A 70 5.34 8.22 -17.18
C HIS A 70 6.01 9.08 -18.28
N PRO A 71 6.03 8.63 -19.55
CA PRO A 71 6.77 9.29 -20.63
C PRO A 71 6.45 10.78 -20.82
N LEU A 72 5.20 11.17 -20.57
CA LEU A 72 4.73 12.55 -20.69
C LEU A 72 5.40 13.52 -19.71
N PHE A 73 5.88 13.05 -18.55
CA PHE A 73 6.41 13.92 -17.50
C PHE A 73 7.95 13.91 -17.42
N LYS A 74 8.64 13.07 -18.20
CA LYS A 74 10.12 12.92 -18.15
C LYS A 74 10.89 14.23 -18.39
N ASN A 75 10.34 15.13 -19.19
CA ASN A 75 10.97 16.39 -19.57
C ASN A 75 10.13 17.62 -19.20
N HIS A 76 9.18 17.47 -18.28
CA HIS A 76 8.33 18.57 -17.86
C HIS A 76 8.89 19.27 -16.63
N THR A 77 9.27 20.55 -16.79
CA THR A 77 9.64 21.42 -15.67
C THR A 77 8.39 22.01 -15.06
N ILE A 78 8.04 21.56 -13.85
CA ILE A 78 6.96 22.16 -13.08
C ILE A 78 7.43 23.55 -12.65
N GLN A 79 6.74 24.59 -13.13
CA GLN A 79 6.96 25.96 -12.66
C GLN A 79 6.28 26.12 -11.31
N VAL A 80 7.08 26.12 -10.24
CA VAL A 80 6.57 26.27 -8.88
C VAL A 80 6.54 27.76 -8.55
N HIS A 81 5.34 28.34 -8.46
CA HIS A 81 5.16 29.66 -7.86
C HIS A 81 5.38 29.55 -6.35
N GLU A 82 5.99 30.53 -5.69
CA GLU A 82 6.47 30.42 -4.29
C GLU A 82 5.40 29.95 -3.28
N ALA A 83 4.13 30.28 -3.51
CA ALA A 83 3.00 29.82 -2.68
C ALA A 83 2.68 28.31 -2.83
N PHE A 84 3.16 27.66 -3.91
CA PHE A 84 2.79 26.31 -4.31
C PHE A 84 3.85 25.24 -3.92
N LEU A 85 5.05 25.67 -3.53
CA LEU A 85 6.14 24.77 -3.09
C LEU A 85 5.73 23.95 -1.85
N VAL A 86 4.87 24.51 -1.00
CA VAL A 86 4.40 23.87 0.23
C VAL A 86 3.43 22.71 -0.07
N ILE A 87 2.67 22.79 -1.17
CA ILE A 87 1.60 21.83 -1.47
C ILE A 87 2.15 20.57 -2.15
N PHE A 88 3.13 20.68 -3.04
CA PHE A 88 3.68 19.52 -3.77
C PHE A 88 4.75 18.72 -3.03
N LEU A 89 5.40 19.30 -2.01
CA LEU A 89 6.29 18.54 -1.13
C LEU A 89 5.52 17.76 -0.06
N SER A 90 4.21 17.97 0.03
CA SER A 90 3.34 17.31 1.02
C SER A 90 2.74 16.04 0.42
N TYR A 91 3.54 14.99 0.29
CA TYR A 91 2.92 13.67 0.42
C TYR A 91 2.53 13.53 1.88
N THR A 92 1.26 13.81 2.17
CA THR A 92 0.68 13.53 3.48
C THR A 92 0.88 12.04 3.76
N LYS A 93 1.66 11.74 4.79
CA LYS A 93 1.63 10.43 5.42
C LYS A 93 0.23 10.30 6.03
N ILE A 94 -0.68 9.68 5.30
CA ILE A 94 -1.95 9.21 5.85
C ILE A 94 -1.56 8.13 6.85
N ASN A 95 -1.56 8.51 8.12
CA ASN A 95 -1.60 7.57 9.22
C ASN A 95 -3.06 7.16 9.45
#